data_AF-A0A952UDW6-F1
#
_entry.id   AF-A0A952UDW6-F1
#
_cell.length_a   1.000
_cell.length_b   1.000
_cell.length_c   1.000
_cell.angle_alpha   90.00
_cell.angle_beta   90.00
_cell.angle_gamma   90.00
#
_symmetry.space_group_name_H-M   'P 1'
#
loop_
_entity.id
_entity.type
_entity.pdbx_description
1 polymer ?
#
loop_
_entity_poly.entity_id
_entity_poly.type
_entity_poly.pdbx_seq_one_letter_code
_entity_poly.pdbx_strand_id
1 'polypeptide(L)'
;MTVAAPAVGRGIELRLEPPAEALVFMGADRPLERIAVTEVLLREGEALVAVELATVCGSDVHTAVGHRRAPAPLVLGHEQVGRIVAFGPGARARAIDGSALSVGDRVVWGVALDCGKCRLCRRGHRNKCERIAKFGHERLRRGWELSGGLATHVHLPARTSIVRVGDDLPAAVLAPASCATATVAAALDAAETLRPLADEIVVVSGCGMLGLTAIAMASRACARVIGVDPDPTRRALAGRFGARAVAEPGVAAIRTAVDRVARRNERVDGFGVALELSGANDAITDILAAAGIGATIVLAGSVFTAPPVPLSAES
;
A
#
# COMPACT_ATOMS: atom_id res chain seq x y z
N MET A 1 27.51 -3.94 14.30
CA MET A 1 27.57 -2.53 13.87
C MET A 1 27.83 -1.70 15.12
N THR A 2 29.01 -1.10 15.25
CA THR A 2 29.39 -0.32 16.44
C THR A 2 29.02 1.13 16.17
N VAL A 3 27.98 1.63 16.84
CA VAL A 3 27.50 3.01 16.66
C VAL A 3 28.21 3.91 17.69
N ALA A 4 29.20 4.66 17.25
CA ALA A 4 29.77 5.76 18.04
C ALA A 4 29.13 7.07 17.56
N ALA A 5 28.48 7.81 18.45
CA ALA A 5 27.78 9.04 18.07
C ALA A 5 27.98 10.17 19.10
N PRO A 6 28.65 11.27 18.75
CA PRO A 6 28.61 12.50 19.53
C PRO A 6 27.25 13.19 19.33
N ALA A 7 26.74 13.82 20.39
CA ALA A 7 25.52 14.64 20.30
C ALA A 7 25.83 15.95 19.55
N VAL A 8 25.12 16.21 18.45
CA VAL A 8 25.22 17.46 17.68
C VAL A 8 23.85 18.14 17.71
N GLY A 9 23.71 19.20 18.52
CA GLY A 9 22.41 19.83 18.77
C GLY A 9 21.44 18.92 19.56
N ARG A 10 20.15 18.87 19.18
CA ARG A 10 19.15 17.93 19.73
C ARG A 10 19.10 16.59 18.96
N GLY A 11 20.18 16.21 18.26
CA GLY A 11 20.24 15.00 17.44
C GLY A 11 21.48 14.14 17.73
N ILE A 12 21.47 12.93 17.20
CA ILE A 12 22.57 11.97 17.21
C ILE A 12 23.07 11.84 15.78
N GLU A 13 24.34 12.16 15.54
CA GLU A 13 24.97 11.98 14.23
C GLU A 13 25.55 10.57 14.14
N LEU A 14 25.06 9.81 13.17
CA LEU A 14 25.47 8.44 12.92
C LEU A 14 26.41 8.42 11.73
N ARG A 15 27.61 7.87 11.93
CA ARG A 15 28.48 7.45 10.83
C ARG A 15 28.12 6.04 10.40
N LEU A 16 27.96 5.86 9.10
CA LEU A 16 27.60 4.58 8.48
C LEU A 16 28.85 3.98 7.83
N GLU A 17 29.32 2.88 8.40
CA GLU A 17 30.45 2.11 7.90
C GLU A 17 30.05 0.63 7.76
N PRO A 18 29.94 0.10 6.52
CA PRO A 18 30.08 0.82 5.25
C PRO A 18 28.98 1.88 5.03
N PRO A 19 29.19 2.86 4.12
CA PRO A 19 28.17 3.86 3.80
C PRO A 19 26.86 3.19 3.35
N ALA A 20 25.73 3.79 3.70
CA ALA A 20 24.46 3.34 3.15
C ALA A 20 24.38 3.69 1.67
N GLU A 21 24.03 2.71 0.84
CA GLU A 21 23.82 2.94 -0.58
C GLU A 21 22.33 3.13 -0.91
N ALA A 22 22.03 3.97 -1.90
CA ALA A 22 20.70 4.15 -2.46
C ALA A 22 20.74 4.30 -3.98
N LEU A 23 19.68 3.84 -4.66
CA LEU A 23 19.46 4.05 -6.08
C LEU A 23 18.51 5.23 -6.30
N VAL A 24 19.01 6.28 -6.94
CA VAL A 24 18.32 7.53 -7.19
C VAL A 24 17.74 7.52 -8.59
N PHE A 25 16.43 7.70 -8.67
CA PHE A 25 15.72 8.00 -9.90
C PHE A 25 15.92 9.46 -10.29
N MET A 26 16.48 9.67 -11.48
CA MET A 26 16.87 10.98 -12.00
C MET A 26 15.87 11.59 -12.99
N GLY A 27 14.74 10.92 -13.19
CA GLY A 27 13.76 11.20 -14.24
C GLY A 27 13.59 10.00 -15.16
N ALA A 28 12.47 9.97 -15.90
CA ALA A 28 12.23 8.95 -16.90
C ALA A 28 13.34 8.97 -17.96
N ASP A 29 13.59 7.82 -18.58
CA ASP A 29 14.61 7.63 -19.64
C ASP A 29 16.06 7.88 -19.20
N ARG A 30 16.32 8.03 -17.90
CA ARG A 30 17.66 8.09 -17.31
C ARG A 30 17.94 6.83 -16.47
N PRO A 31 19.18 6.33 -16.46
CA PRO A 31 19.55 5.25 -15.55
C PRO A 31 19.42 5.70 -14.10
N LEU A 32 19.18 4.73 -13.20
CA LEU A 32 19.29 4.97 -11.77
C LEU A 32 20.74 5.28 -11.42
N GLU A 33 20.95 6.30 -10.59
CA GLU A 33 22.29 6.69 -10.11
C GLU A 33 22.49 6.18 -8.68
N ARG A 34 23.64 5.57 -8.40
CA ARG A 34 23.97 5.12 -7.04
C ARG A 34 24.57 6.27 -6.25
N ILE A 35 24.07 6.49 -5.05
CA ILE A 35 24.70 7.40 -4.06
C ILE A 35 25.14 6.62 -2.83
N ALA A 36 26.16 7.15 -2.16
CA ALA A 36 26.62 6.70 -0.85
C ALA A 36 26.30 7.78 0.19
N VAL A 37 25.65 7.39 1.27
CA VAL A 37 25.31 8.22 2.43
C VAL A 37 26.17 7.76 3.60
N THR A 38 27.16 8.58 3.96
CA THR A 38 28.13 8.26 5.02
C THR A 38 27.65 8.66 6.39
N GLU A 39 26.73 9.63 6.47
CA GLU A 39 26.31 10.25 7.73
C GLU A 39 24.79 10.50 7.72
N VAL A 40 24.14 10.20 8.86
CA VAL A 40 22.72 10.48 9.08
C VAL A 40 22.55 11.15 10.44
N LEU A 41 21.88 12.30 10.48
CA LEU A 41 21.52 12.97 11.73
C LEU A 41 20.10 12.55 12.14
N LEU A 42 19.98 11.76 13.20
CA LEU A 42 18.68 11.38 13.77
C LEU A 42 18.26 12.35 14.88
N ARG A 43 17.08 12.96 14.73
CA ARG A 43 16.44 13.77 15.77
C ARG A 43 15.48 12.94 16.61
N GLU A 44 15.00 13.53 17.70
CA GLU A 44 14.02 12.89 18.58
C GLU A 44 12.81 12.34 17.81
N GLY A 45 12.48 11.08 18.08
CA GLY A 45 11.39 10.35 17.42
C GLY A 45 11.72 9.81 16.02
N GLU A 46 12.91 10.06 15.50
CA GLU A 46 13.39 9.49 14.23
C GLU A 46 14.09 8.15 14.45
N ALA A 47 14.09 7.30 13.43
CA ALA A 47 14.77 6.02 13.43
C ALA A 47 15.51 5.79 12.11
N LEU A 48 16.56 4.98 12.15
CA LEU A 48 17.20 4.43 10.96
C LEU A 48 16.91 2.93 10.90
N VAL A 49 16.47 2.46 9.74
CA VAL A 49 16.16 1.06 9.48
C VAL A 49 17.10 0.53 8.42
N ALA A 50 17.75 -0.60 8.68
CA ALA A 50 18.42 -1.40 7.66
C ALA A 50 17.38 -2.20 6.88
N VAL A 51 17.31 -2.00 5.56
CA VAL A 51 16.34 -2.66 4.70
C VAL A 51 16.72 -4.13 4.54
N GLU A 52 15.77 -5.01 4.84
CA GLU A 52 15.91 -6.45 4.60
C GLU A 52 15.43 -6.80 3.19
N LEU A 53 14.27 -6.27 2.80
CA LEU A 53 13.69 -6.46 1.48
C LEU A 53 12.80 -5.26 1.11
N ALA A 54 12.91 -4.84 -0.14
CA ALA A 54 11.96 -3.92 -0.77
C ALA A 54 11.37 -4.55 -2.03
N THR A 55 10.05 -4.53 -2.16
CA THR A 55 9.36 -4.95 -3.39
C THR A 55 9.17 -3.76 -4.33
N VAL A 56 9.02 -4.05 -5.62
CA VAL A 56 8.76 -3.03 -6.64
C VAL A 56 7.26 -2.97 -6.90
N CYS A 57 6.63 -1.87 -6.50
CA CYS A 57 5.22 -1.64 -6.76
C CYS A 57 5.01 -1.18 -8.20
N GLY A 58 3.85 -1.48 -8.79
CA GLY A 58 3.48 -0.97 -10.12
C GLY A 58 3.54 0.56 -10.21
N SER A 59 3.28 1.28 -9.11
CA SER A 59 3.40 2.74 -9.10
C SER A 59 4.84 3.26 -9.16
N ASP A 60 5.82 2.49 -8.68
CA ASP A 60 7.25 2.79 -8.86
C ASP A 60 7.63 2.58 -10.34
N VAL A 61 7.16 1.50 -10.97
CA VAL A 61 7.37 1.22 -12.40
C VAL A 61 6.78 2.33 -13.27
N HIS A 62 5.53 2.72 -13.02
CA HIS A 62 4.88 3.82 -13.75
C HIS A 62 5.64 5.14 -13.61
N THR A 63 6.26 5.38 -12.46
CA THR A 63 7.12 6.55 -12.25
C THR A 63 8.41 6.43 -13.07
N ALA A 64 9.06 5.26 -13.02
CA ALA A 64 10.30 4.99 -13.72
C ALA A 64 10.18 5.14 -15.25
N VAL A 65 9.05 4.72 -15.83
CA VAL A 65 8.77 4.79 -17.28
C VAL A 65 8.03 6.08 -17.71
N GLY A 66 7.87 7.06 -16.79
CA GLY A 66 7.31 8.37 -17.13
C GLY A 66 5.78 8.44 -17.26
N HIS A 67 5.04 7.35 -17.03
CA HIS A 67 3.58 7.35 -17.01
C HIS A 67 3.00 8.11 -15.79
N ARG A 68 3.80 8.27 -14.73
CA ARG A 68 3.46 9.05 -13.54
C ARG A 68 4.54 10.09 -13.26
N ARG A 69 4.12 11.35 -13.10
CA ARG A 69 5.04 12.44 -12.72
C ARG A 69 5.50 12.26 -11.27
N ALA A 70 6.80 12.41 -11.05
CA ALA A 70 7.42 12.42 -9.72
C ALA A 70 8.52 13.49 -9.64
N PRO A 71 8.81 14.01 -8.43
CA PRO A 71 9.71 15.14 -8.26
C PRO A 71 11.18 14.69 -8.22
N ALA A 72 11.75 14.31 -9.37
CA ALA A 72 13.16 13.90 -9.48
C ALA A 72 14.15 15.01 -9.06
N PRO A 73 15.33 14.66 -8.51
CA PRO A 73 15.78 13.31 -8.18
C PRO A 73 15.10 12.75 -6.91
N LEU A 74 14.85 11.45 -6.83
CA LEU A 74 14.34 10.77 -5.61
C LEU A 74 14.82 9.32 -5.48
N VAL A 75 14.79 8.76 -4.27
CA VAL A 75 14.94 7.31 -4.06
C VAL A 75 13.55 6.68 -4.12
N LEU A 76 13.31 5.78 -5.07
CA LEU A 76 12.04 5.06 -5.22
C LEU A 76 11.89 3.96 -4.17
N GLY A 77 10.72 3.31 -4.17
CA GLY A 77 10.42 2.15 -3.32
C GLY A 77 9.69 2.57 -2.05
N HIS A 78 8.49 2.05 -1.86
CA HIS A 78 7.62 2.34 -0.71
C HIS A 78 7.00 1.09 -0.07
N GLU A 79 7.34 -0.09 -0.59
CA GLU A 79 7.07 -1.38 0.00
C GLU A 79 8.36 -1.94 0.63
N GLN A 80 8.45 -2.01 1.97
CA GLN A 80 9.66 -2.41 2.69
C GLN A 80 9.38 -3.17 3.98
N VAL A 81 10.34 -4.02 4.33
CA VAL A 81 10.57 -4.54 5.69
C VAL A 81 12.04 -4.40 6.03
N GLY A 82 12.35 -4.16 7.30
CA GLY A 82 13.72 -4.03 7.76
C GLY A 82 13.87 -4.11 9.27
N ARG A 83 15.09 -3.89 9.76
CA ARG A 83 15.40 -3.85 11.19
C ARG A 83 15.85 -2.48 11.63
N ILE A 84 15.33 -2.03 12.77
CA ILE A 84 15.78 -0.76 13.36
C ILE A 84 17.25 -0.92 13.79
N VAL A 85 18.12 -0.04 13.33
CA VAL A 85 19.55 -0.03 13.68
C VAL A 85 19.92 1.11 14.62
N ALA A 86 19.13 2.19 14.65
CA ALA A 86 19.35 3.33 15.54
C ALA A 86 18.09 4.17 15.72
N PHE A 87 18.07 4.97 16.80
CA PHE A 87 17.08 6.00 17.08
C PHE A 87 17.77 7.34 17.31
N GLY A 88 17.04 8.43 17.10
CA GLY A 88 17.44 9.72 17.63
C GLY A 88 17.33 9.78 19.16
N PRO A 89 17.79 10.89 19.77
CA PRO A 89 17.81 11.05 21.22
C PRO A 89 16.40 11.22 21.79
N GLY A 90 16.17 10.88 23.05
CA GLY A 90 14.87 11.07 23.72
C GLY A 90 14.07 9.77 23.88
N ALA A 91 12.87 9.88 24.49
CA ALA A 91 12.15 8.72 25.02
C ALA A 91 11.71 7.70 23.95
N ARG A 92 11.82 6.42 24.33
CA ARG A 92 11.38 5.17 23.68
C ARG A 92 10.48 5.39 22.45
N ALA A 93 11.03 5.16 21.25
CA ALA A 93 10.22 5.02 20.06
C ALA A 93 9.13 3.97 20.30
N ARG A 94 7.93 4.23 19.79
CA ARG A 94 6.78 3.35 19.96
C ARG A 94 6.23 2.93 18.61
N ALA A 95 5.78 1.69 18.54
CA ALA A 95 4.95 1.23 17.45
C ALA A 95 3.55 1.86 17.55
N ILE A 96 2.76 1.72 16.49
CA ILE A 96 1.40 2.28 16.42
C ILE A 96 0.45 1.70 17.47
N ASP A 97 0.73 0.49 17.97
CA ASP A 97 0.00 -0.17 19.07
C ASP A 97 0.42 0.31 20.47
N GLY A 98 1.36 1.26 20.55
CA GLY A 98 1.88 1.82 21.80
C GLY A 98 3.02 1.01 22.43
N SER A 99 3.35 -0.17 21.89
CA SER A 99 4.48 -0.98 22.37
C SER A 99 5.81 -0.26 22.16
N ALA A 100 6.76 -0.47 23.07
CA ALA A 100 8.10 0.09 22.95
C ALA A 100 8.88 -0.64 21.85
N LEU A 101 9.55 0.14 20.99
CA LEU A 101 10.47 -0.34 19.98
C LEU A 101 11.91 -0.32 20.50
N SER A 102 12.71 -1.26 20.03
CA SER A 102 14.13 -1.41 20.34
C SER A 102 14.96 -1.57 19.07
N VAL A 103 16.26 -1.27 19.16
CA VAL A 103 17.21 -1.64 18.10
C VAL A 103 17.19 -3.16 17.93
N GLY A 104 17.16 -3.62 16.68
CA GLY A 104 17.01 -5.02 16.30
C GLY A 104 15.57 -5.43 15.97
N ASP A 105 14.57 -4.67 16.42
CA ASP A 105 13.17 -4.95 16.09
C ASP A 105 12.97 -4.92 14.57
N ARG A 106 12.33 -5.97 14.06
CA ARG A 106 11.90 -6.07 12.68
C ARG A 106 10.60 -5.31 12.49
N VAL A 107 10.53 -4.46 11.48
CA VAL A 107 9.43 -3.51 11.29
C VAL A 107 9.02 -3.35 9.84
N VAL A 108 7.75 -3.04 9.67
CA VAL A 108 7.20 -2.36 8.49
C VAL A 108 6.72 -0.97 8.92
N TRP A 109 6.60 -0.03 7.99
CA TRP A 109 6.14 1.31 8.30
C TRP A 109 5.21 1.86 7.23
N GLY A 110 4.34 2.79 7.62
CA GLY A 110 3.39 3.43 6.73
C GLY A 110 4.07 4.27 5.66
N VAL A 111 3.55 4.20 4.43
CA VAL A 111 4.05 4.95 3.27
C VAL A 111 3.93 6.47 3.46
N ALA A 112 2.88 6.92 4.14
CA ALA A 112 2.53 8.33 4.28
C ALA A 112 3.00 8.93 5.61
N LEU A 113 3.68 10.07 5.51
CA LEU A 113 3.99 10.96 6.62
C LEU A 113 2.95 12.08 6.64
N ASP A 114 2.14 12.10 7.69
CA ASP A 114 1.13 13.14 7.92
C ASP A 114 1.69 14.29 8.79
N CYS A 115 1.00 15.42 8.86
CA CYS A 115 1.43 16.56 9.70
C CYS A 115 0.76 16.59 11.09
N GLY A 116 -0.23 15.73 11.33
CA GLY A 116 -0.98 15.61 12.59
C GLY A 116 -1.95 16.74 12.91
N LYS A 117 -1.84 17.89 12.24
CA LYS A 117 -2.54 19.14 12.65
C LYS A 117 -3.49 19.72 11.61
N CYS A 118 -3.36 19.36 10.32
CA CYS A 118 -4.27 19.88 9.29
C CYS A 118 -5.69 19.34 9.48
N ARG A 119 -6.66 19.93 8.77
CA ARG A 119 -8.08 19.54 8.85
C ARG A 119 -8.28 18.05 8.54
N LEU A 120 -7.60 17.54 7.52
CA LEU A 120 -7.73 16.14 7.11
C LEU A 120 -7.13 15.17 8.14
N CYS A 121 -5.98 15.51 8.74
CA CYS A 121 -5.40 14.72 9.82
C CYS A 121 -6.32 14.67 11.05
N ARG A 122 -6.91 15.81 11.45
CA ARG A 122 -7.84 15.87 12.60
C ARG A 122 -9.14 15.10 12.37
N ARG A 123 -9.52 14.85 11.11
CA ARG A 123 -10.67 14.03 10.72
C ARG A 123 -10.33 12.55 10.51
N GLY A 124 -9.10 12.13 10.78
CA GLY A 124 -8.65 10.74 10.58
C GLY A 124 -8.13 10.43 9.17
N HIS A 125 -8.28 11.34 8.20
CA HIS A 125 -7.79 11.17 6.81
C HIS A 125 -6.30 11.52 6.68
N ARG A 126 -5.45 10.85 7.45
CA ARG A 126 -4.01 11.12 7.51
C ARG A 126 -3.29 10.87 6.19
N ASN A 127 -3.72 9.85 5.44
CA ASN A 127 -3.27 9.53 4.09
C ASN A 127 -3.63 10.60 3.03
N LYS A 128 -4.47 11.57 3.39
CA LYS A 128 -4.82 12.75 2.58
C LYS A 128 -4.32 14.05 3.20
N CYS A 129 -3.28 13.99 4.02
CA CYS A 129 -2.71 15.19 4.64
C CYS A 129 -2.38 16.29 3.60
N GLU A 130 -2.69 17.55 3.92
CA GLU A 130 -2.37 18.72 3.08
C GLU A 130 -0.86 18.96 2.92
N ARG A 131 -0.04 18.36 3.79
CA ARG A 131 1.43 18.42 3.77
C ARG A 131 2.02 17.01 3.75
N ILE A 132 1.34 16.09 3.10
CA ILE A 132 1.76 14.69 3.02
C ILE A 132 3.16 14.60 2.40
N ALA A 133 4.01 13.77 3.00
CA ALA A 133 5.20 13.25 2.35
C ALA A 133 5.05 11.74 2.21
N LYS A 134 5.65 11.13 1.19
CA LYS A 134 5.57 9.68 0.98
C LYS A 134 6.95 9.07 0.75
N PHE A 135 7.27 8.02 1.51
CA PHE A 135 8.45 7.21 1.22
C PHE A 135 8.40 6.75 -0.24
N GLY A 136 9.55 6.74 -0.93
CA GLY A 136 9.63 6.33 -2.33
C GLY A 136 9.06 7.33 -3.36
N HIS A 137 8.49 8.46 -2.95
CA HIS A 137 7.83 9.43 -3.86
C HIS A 137 8.21 10.89 -3.59
N GLU A 138 9.14 11.15 -2.66
CA GLU A 138 9.60 12.48 -2.31
C GLU A 138 10.92 12.84 -2.95
N ARG A 139 11.05 14.09 -3.41
CA ARG A 139 12.31 14.63 -3.90
C ARG A 139 13.39 14.47 -2.84
N LEU A 140 14.57 14.04 -3.27
CA LEU A 140 15.76 13.98 -2.44
C LEU A 140 16.06 15.36 -1.86
N ARG A 141 16.30 15.41 -0.55
CA ARG A 141 16.64 16.63 0.19
C ARG A 141 17.81 16.32 1.10
N ARG A 142 18.65 17.33 1.31
CA ARG A 142 19.78 17.23 2.24
C ARG A 142 19.27 16.91 3.65
N GLY A 143 19.81 15.86 4.26
CA GLY A 143 19.41 15.35 5.57
C GLY A 143 18.18 14.44 5.57
N TRP A 144 17.69 14.03 4.39
CA TRP A 144 16.71 12.95 4.24
C TRP A 144 16.88 12.25 2.87
N GLU A 145 18.12 11.85 2.58
CA GLU A 145 18.53 11.20 1.34
C GLU A 145 18.00 9.75 1.26
N LEU A 146 17.89 9.07 2.41
CA LEU A 146 17.42 7.69 2.55
C LEU A 146 15.88 7.64 2.70
N SER A 147 15.17 8.20 1.73
CA SER A 147 13.70 8.39 1.78
C SER A 147 12.88 7.31 1.08
N GLY A 148 13.51 6.26 0.54
CA GLY A 148 12.84 5.18 -0.19
C GLY A 148 13.57 3.85 -0.05
N GLY A 149 12.86 2.76 -0.31
CA GLY A 149 13.31 1.38 -0.10
C GLY A 149 14.29 0.83 -1.13
N LEU A 150 14.53 1.51 -2.26
CA LEU A 150 15.64 1.18 -3.15
C LEU A 150 16.98 1.65 -2.57
N ALA A 151 17.22 1.30 -1.30
CA ALA A 151 18.37 1.66 -0.52
C ALA A 151 18.66 0.56 0.52
N THR A 152 19.89 0.53 0.99
CA THR A 152 20.32 -0.35 2.09
C THR A 152 19.71 0.06 3.43
N HIS A 153 19.33 1.33 3.57
CA HIS A 153 18.75 1.89 4.77
C HIS A 153 17.66 2.91 4.43
N VAL A 154 16.70 3.07 5.34
CA VAL A 154 15.68 4.12 5.28
C VAL A 154 15.68 4.92 6.56
N HIS A 155 15.75 6.24 6.44
CA HIS A 155 15.61 7.18 7.55
C HIS A 155 14.12 7.45 7.75
N LEU A 156 13.57 7.01 8.87
CA LEU A 156 12.19 7.22 9.28
C LEU A 156 12.08 8.53 10.06
N PRO A 157 11.43 9.59 9.52
CA PRO A 157 11.22 10.82 10.26
C PRO A 157 10.28 10.61 11.46
N ALA A 158 10.25 11.59 12.36
CA ALA A 158 9.35 11.56 13.50
C ALA A 158 7.90 11.43 13.04
N ARG A 159 7.10 10.69 13.83
CA ARG A 159 5.69 10.36 13.54
C ARG A 159 5.46 9.39 12.39
N THR A 160 6.51 8.75 11.87
CA THR A 160 6.34 7.58 11.01
C THR A 160 5.52 6.53 11.75
N SER A 161 4.48 5.99 11.11
CA SER A 161 3.69 4.90 11.69
C SER A 161 4.49 3.61 11.54
N ILE A 162 4.98 3.06 12.64
CA ILE A 162 5.83 1.86 12.64
C ILE A 162 5.03 0.69 13.25
N VAL A 163 5.12 -0.47 12.61
CA VAL A 163 4.53 -1.72 13.09
C VAL A 163 5.67 -2.72 13.27
N ARG A 164 5.81 -3.25 14.49
CA ARG A 164 6.71 -4.37 14.75
C ARG A 164 6.10 -5.65 14.19
N VAL A 165 6.91 -6.47 13.54
CA VAL A 165 6.49 -7.70 12.85
C VAL A 165 7.34 -8.87 13.33
N GLY A 166 6.78 -10.09 13.25
CA GLY A 166 7.46 -11.32 13.65
C GLY A 166 8.61 -11.70 12.71
N ASP A 167 9.64 -12.35 13.25
CA ASP A 167 10.77 -12.87 12.48
C ASP A 167 10.41 -14.12 11.66
N ASP A 168 9.33 -14.80 12.02
CA ASP A 168 8.79 -15.99 11.36
C ASP A 168 8.04 -15.69 10.04
N LEU A 169 7.65 -14.43 9.84
CA LEU A 169 6.91 -14.01 8.65
C LEU A 169 7.86 -13.73 7.46
N PRO A 170 7.59 -14.27 6.26
CA PRO A 170 8.45 -14.03 5.10
C PRO A 170 8.54 -12.56 4.71
N ALA A 171 9.75 -12.08 4.43
CA ALA A 171 9.99 -10.68 4.04
C ALA A 171 9.18 -10.25 2.81
N ALA A 172 9.04 -11.14 1.83
CA ALA A 172 8.28 -10.92 0.60
C ALA A 172 6.77 -10.74 0.83
N VAL A 173 6.24 -11.21 1.97
CA VAL A 173 4.84 -10.98 2.38
C VAL A 173 4.72 -9.65 3.14
N LEU A 174 5.72 -9.31 3.95
CA LEU A 174 5.72 -8.11 4.78
C LEU A 174 6.02 -6.82 4.00
N ALA A 175 6.95 -6.85 3.04
CA ALA A 175 7.33 -5.66 2.28
C ALA A 175 6.14 -4.94 1.61
N PRO A 176 5.21 -5.62 0.90
CA PRO A 176 4.05 -4.95 0.32
C PRO A 176 2.96 -4.57 1.34
N ALA A 177 3.11 -4.94 2.62
CA ALA A 177 2.05 -4.78 3.61
C ALA A 177 1.65 -3.32 3.83
N SER A 178 2.62 -2.40 3.79
CA SER A 178 2.39 -0.96 3.96
C SER A 178 1.72 -0.28 2.78
N CYS A 179 1.72 -0.91 1.60
CA CYS A 179 1.09 -0.39 0.40
C CYS A 179 -0.19 -1.17 0.09
N ALA A 180 -0.08 -2.25 -0.68
CA ALA A 180 -1.23 -2.92 -1.23
C ALA A 180 -2.08 -3.65 -0.18
N THR A 181 -1.48 -4.31 0.83
CA THR A 181 -2.27 -4.95 1.89
C THR A 181 -3.02 -3.91 2.72
N ALA A 182 -2.34 -2.82 3.15
CA ALA A 182 -2.99 -1.74 3.87
C ALA A 182 -4.09 -1.03 3.05
N THR A 183 -3.90 -0.90 1.73
CA THR A 183 -4.90 -0.33 0.82
C THR A 183 -6.15 -1.21 0.76
N VAL A 184 -5.97 -2.52 0.62
CA VAL A 184 -7.06 -3.49 0.59
C VAL A 184 -7.78 -3.55 1.94
N ALA A 185 -7.03 -3.58 3.05
CA ALA A 185 -7.62 -3.54 4.39
C ALA A 185 -8.51 -2.31 4.56
N ALA A 186 -8.01 -1.12 4.20
CA ALA A 186 -8.79 0.12 4.27
C ALA A 186 -10.01 0.11 3.34
N ALA A 187 -9.92 -0.52 2.16
CA ALA A 187 -11.04 -0.64 1.23
C ALA A 187 -12.14 -1.59 1.75
N LEU A 188 -11.74 -2.71 2.36
CA LEU A 188 -12.66 -3.64 3.01
C LEU A 188 -13.31 -3.02 4.25
N ASP A 189 -12.54 -2.35 5.11
CA ASP A 189 -13.07 -1.62 6.26
C ASP A 189 -14.11 -0.58 5.83
N ALA A 190 -13.83 0.17 4.76
CA ALA A 190 -14.80 1.12 4.20
C ALA A 190 -16.07 0.44 3.71
N ALA A 191 -15.98 -0.73 3.07
CA ALA A 191 -17.15 -1.50 2.67
C ALA A 191 -17.95 -2.00 3.88
N GLU A 192 -17.27 -2.54 4.89
CA GLU A 192 -17.87 -3.10 6.11
C GLU A 192 -18.64 -2.06 6.95
N THR A 193 -18.24 -0.78 6.88
CA THR A 193 -19.00 0.29 7.56
C THR A 193 -20.43 0.45 7.04
N LEU A 194 -20.70 0.00 5.82
CA LEU A 194 -22.01 0.11 5.17
C LEU A 194 -22.69 -1.26 5.00
N ARG A 195 -21.91 -2.32 4.82
CA ARG A 195 -22.42 -3.66 4.52
C ARG A 195 -21.47 -4.75 5.02
N PRO A 196 -21.90 -5.60 5.97
CA PRO A 196 -21.09 -6.73 6.45
C PRO A 196 -20.67 -7.67 5.31
N LEU A 197 -19.42 -8.13 5.31
CA LEU A 197 -18.91 -9.02 4.27
C LEU A 197 -19.35 -10.48 4.42
N ALA A 198 -19.65 -10.92 5.64
CA ALA A 198 -20.01 -12.31 5.90
C ALA A 198 -21.24 -12.71 5.08
N ASP A 199 -21.12 -13.82 4.34
CA ASP A 199 -22.13 -14.35 3.41
C ASP A 199 -22.48 -13.45 2.19
N GLU A 200 -21.91 -12.26 2.11
CA GLU A 200 -22.15 -11.31 1.02
C GLU A 200 -21.46 -11.76 -0.28
N ILE A 201 -22.03 -11.39 -1.43
CA ILE A 201 -21.36 -11.55 -2.72
C ILE A 201 -20.45 -10.35 -2.94
N VAL A 202 -19.15 -10.63 -2.99
CA VAL A 202 -18.09 -9.62 -3.18
C VAL A 202 -17.47 -9.79 -4.55
N VAL A 203 -17.56 -8.77 -5.39
CA VAL A 203 -16.85 -8.71 -6.67
C VAL A 203 -15.51 -7.99 -6.50
N VAL A 204 -14.42 -8.64 -6.83
CA VAL A 204 -13.09 -8.03 -6.88
C VAL A 204 -12.70 -7.86 -8.34
N SER A 205 -12.70 -6.61 -8.82
CA SER A 205 -12.34 -6.27 -10.19
C SER A 205 -10.86 -5.89 -10.29
N GLY A 206 -10.11 -6.69 -11.05
CA GLY A 206 -8.65 -6.71 -11.09
C GLY A 206 -8.07 -7.76 -10.15
N CYS A 207 -7.45 -8.80 -10.70
CA CYS A 207 -6.81 -9.91 -9.98
C CYS A 207 -5.27 -9.77 -9.93
N GLY A 208 -4.79 -8.53 -9.81
CA GLY A 208 -3.39 -8.22 -9.48
C GLY A 208 -3.10 -8.38 -7.99
N MET A 209 -1.99 -7.83 -7.51
CA MET A 209 -1.56 -7.98 -6.10
C MET A 209 -2.62 -7.47 -5.10
N LEU A 210 -3.22 -6.30 -5.35
CA LEU A 210 -4.34 -5.79 -4.55
C LEU A 210 -5.54 -6.75 -4.63
N GLY A 211 -5.89 -7.19 -5.84
CA GLY A 211 -6.99 -8.13 -6.09
C GLY A 211 -6.86 -9.44 -5.34
N LEU A 212 -5.73 -10.13 -5.47
CA LEU A 212 -5.48 -11.41 -4.80
C LEU A 212 -5.48 -11.24 -3.27
N THR A 213 -4.94 -10.13 -2.76
CA THR A 213 -5.01 -9.80 -1.33
C THR A 213 -6.46 -9.58 -0.88
N ALA A 214 -7.26 -8.84 -1.65
CA ALA A 214 -8.67 -8.59 -1.36
C ALA A 214 -9.50 -9.87 -1.38
N ILE A 215 -9.24 -10.74 -2.36
CA ILE A 215 -9.90 -12.05 -2.46
C ILE A 215 -9.60 -12.89 -1.21
N ALA A 216 -8.33 -12.98 -0.80
CA ALA A 216 -7.96 -13.74 0.39
C ALA A 216 -8.58 -13.17 1.68
N MET A 217 -8.56 -11.84 1.84
CA MET A 217 -9.12 -11.20 3.03
C MET A 217 -10.66 -11.34 3.09
N ALA A 218 -11.36 -11.07 1.99
CA ALA A 218 -12.82 -11.21 1.92
C ALA A 218 -13.26 -12.69 2.06
N SER A 219 -12.52 -13.63 1.47
CA SER A 219 -12.79 -15.07 1.64
C SER A 219 -12.65 -15.51 3.10
N ARG A 220 -11.62 -15.01 3.82
CA ARG A 220 -11.45 -15.23 5.26
C ARG A 220 -12.56 -14.61 6.12
N ALA A 221 -13.20 -13.55 5.64
CA ALA A 221 -14.39 -12.95 6.23
C ALA A 221 -15.69 -13.69 5.85
N CYS A 222 -15.60 -14.89 5.26
CA CYS A 222 -16.72 -15.72 4.82
C CYS A 222 -17.57 -15.10 3.69
N ALA A 223 -17.03 -14.17 2.92
CA ALA A 223 -17.68 -13.66 1.73
C ALA A 223 -17.64 -14.68 0.57
N ARG A 224 -18.62 -14.58 -0.34
CA ARG A 224 -18.66 -15.32 -1.60
C ARG A 224 -17.99 -14.48 -2.68
N VAL A 225 -16.68 -14.65 -2.79
CA VAL A 225 -15.84 -13.78 -3.62
C VAL A 225 -15.84 -14.22 -5.08
N ILE A 226 -15.99 -13.25 -5.99
CA ILE A 226 -15.83 -13.39 -7.43
C ILE A 226 -14.62 -12.56 -7.87
N GLY A 227 -13.66 -13.18 -8.56
CA GLY A 227 -12.52 -12.47 -9.17
C GLY A 227 -12.77 -12.15 -10.64
N VAL A 228 -12.61 -10.89 -11.04
CA VAL A 228 -12.79 -10.43 -12.43
C VAL A 228 -11.46 -9.90 -12.96
N ASP A 229 -10.99 -10.42 -14.08
CA ASP A 229 -9.76 -9.94 -14.74
C ASP A 229 -9.75 -10.40 -16.21
N PRO A 230 -9.26 -9.60 -17.18
CA PRO A 230 -9.14 -10.04 -18.56
C PRO A 230 -8.09 -11.14 -18.77
N ASP A 231 -7.10 -11.26 -17.89
CA ASP A 231 -6.04 -12.26 -18.02
C ASP A 231 -6.48 -13.61 -17.41
N PRO A 232 -6.61 -14.68 -18.21
CA PRO A 232 -6.98 -16.01 -17.70
C PRO A 232 -6.00 -16.55 -16.65
N THR A 233 -4.72 -16.17 -16.73
CA THR A 233 -3.69 -16.57 -15.76
C THR A 233 -3.98 -15.95 -14.39
N ARG A 234 -4.37 -14.67 -14.36
CA ARG A 234 -4.72 -13.98 -13.10
C ARG A 234 -6.02 -14.51 -12.52
N ARG A 235 -7.00 -14.83 -13.35
CA ARG A 235 -8.22 -15.52 -12.91
C ARG A 235 -7.93 -16.91 -12.33
N ALA A 236 -7.02 -17.68 -12.93
CA ALA A 236 -6.62 -18.97 -12.36
C ALA A 236 -5.96 -18.80 -10.97
N LEU A 237 -5.19 -17.73 -10.77
CA LEU A 237 -4.63 -17.40 -9.45
C LEU A 237 -5.72 -17.02 -8.44
N ALA A 238 -6.74 -16.26 -8.83
CA ALA A 238 -7.83 -15.84 -7.94
C ALA A 238 -8.48 -17.02 -7.20
N GLY A 239 -8.69 -18.16 -7.87
CA GLY A 239 -9.22 -19.38 -7.23
C GLY A 239 -8.33 -19.92 -6.11
N ARG A 240 -7.00 -19.83 -6.25
CA ARG A 240 -6.03 -20.25 -5.21
C ARG A 240 -6.04 -19.35 -3.97
N PHE A 241 -6.57 -18.13 -4.10
CA PHE A 241 -6.68 -17.15 -3.02
C PHE A 241 -8.08 -17.13 -2.39
N GLY A 242 -9.00 -17.99 -2.82
CA GLY A 242 -10.32 -18.13 -2.20
C GLY A 242 -11.49 -17.58 -3.02
N ALA A 243 -11.28 -17.17 -4.27
CA ALA A 243 -12.39 -16.85 -5.16
C ALA A 243 -13.24 -18.10 -5.43
N ARG A 244 -14.55 -17.99 -5.24
CA ARG A 244 -15.52 -19.06 -5.47
C ARG A 244 -15.90 -19.17 -6.95
N ALA A 245 -15.83 -18.05 -7.67
CA ALA A 245 -15.98 -18.00 -9.11
C ALA A 245 -15.04 -16.93 -9.69
N VAL A 246 -14.81 -17.01 -11.00
CA VAL A 246 -14.07 -16.01 -11.75
C VAL A 246 -14.81 -15.67 -13.04
N ALA A 247 -14.62 -14.45 -13.53
CA ALA A 247 -15.26 -13.96 -14.74
C ALA A 247 -14.28 -13.11 -15.59
N GLU A 248 -14.49 -13.13 -16.90
CA GLU A 248 -14.00 -12.08 -17.79
C GLU A 248 -14.69 -10.73 -17.44
N PRO A 249 -14.11 -9.58 -17.82
CA PRO A 249 -14.82 -8.30 -17.77
C PRO A 249 -16.14 -8.33 -18.54
N GLY A 250 -17.07 -7.45 -18.17
CA GLY A 250 -18.39 -7.34 -18.76
C GLY A 250 -19.53 -7.65 -17.80
N VAL A 251 -20.57 -6.81 -17.81
CA VAL A 251 -21.79 -6.93 -16.99
C VAL A 251 -22.39 -8.34 -17.02
N ALA A 252 -22.56 -8.94 -18.20
CA ALA A 252 -23.17 -10.26 -18.34
C ALA A 252 -22.32 -11.38 -17.72
N ALA A 253 -20.99 -11.28 -17.84
CA ALA A 253 -20.06 -12.24 -17.26
C ALA A 253 -20.07 -12.14 -15.72
N ILE A 254 -20.09 -10.91 -15.18
CA ILE A 254 -20.22 -10.66 -13.75
C ILE A 254 -21.55 -11.23 -13.22
N ARG A 255 -22.69 -10.90 -13.85
CA ARG A 255 -24.01 -11.42 -13.43
C ARG A 255 -24.08 -12.95 -13.48
N THR A 256 -23.51 -13.56 -14.53
CA THR A 256 -23.42 -15.03 -14.60
C THR A 256 -22.59 -15.62 -13.45
N ALA A 257 -21.51 -14.96 -13.03
CA ALA A 257 -20.71 -15.42 -11.89
C ALA A 257 -21.44 -15.22 -10.55
N VAL A 258 -22.21 -14.14 -10.41
CA VAL A 258 -23.11 -13.90 -9.26
C VAL A 258 -24.10 -15.05 -9.12
N ASP A 259 -24.78 -15.43 -10.20
CA ASP A 259 -25.75 -16.54 -10.19
C ASP A 259 -25.10 -17.87 -9.78
N ARG A 260 -23.84 -18.11 -10.17
CA ARG A 260 -23.10 -19.34 -9.81
C ARG A 260 -22.74 -19.41 -8.33
N VAL A 261 -22.50 -18.28 -7.68
CA VAL A 261 -22.14 -18.24 -6.26
C VAL A 261 -23.36 -18.05 -5.35
N ALA A 262 -24.52 -17.73 -5.91
CA ALA A 262 -25.81 -17.71 -5.21
C ALA A 262 -26.08 -19.04 -4.48
N ARG A 263 -26.70 -18.97 -3.30
CA ARG A 263 -27.18 -20.15 -2.58
C ARG A 263 -28.42 -20.70 -3.30
N ARG A 264 -28.69 -21.98 -3.10
CA ARG A 264 -29.89 -22.62 -3.64
C ARG A 264 -31.13 -21.89 -3.10
N ASN A 265 -32.03 -21.49 -4.00
CA ASN A 265 -33.25 -20.72 -3.71
C ASN A 265 -33.02 -19.27 -3.23
N GLU A 266 -31.79 -18.76 -3.26
CA GLU A 266 -31.51 -17.35 -3.06
C GLU A 266 -31.81 -16.61 -4.38
N ARG A 267 -32.68 -15.60 -4.33
CA ARG A 267 -32.82 -14.64 -5.43
C ARG A 267 -31.82 -13.53 -5.20
N VAL A 268 -30.81 -13.47 -6.07
CA VAL A 268 -29.83 -12.38 -6.10
C VAL A 268 -30.12 -11.51 -7.31
N ASP A 269 -30.02 -10.20 -7.12
CA ASP A 269 -29.98 -9.23 -8.21
C ASP A 269 -28.66 -8.48 -8.07
N GLY A 270 -27.63 -8.97 -8.78
CA GLY A 270 -26.28 -8.43 -8.68
C GLY A 270 -25.53 -8.81 -7.40
N PHE A 271 -24.42 -8.13 -7.17
CA PHE A 271 -23.58 -8.31 -5.98
C PHE A 271 -23.90 -7.25 -4.91
N GLY A 272 -23.49 -7.51 -3.67
CA GLY A 272 -23.65 -6.55 -2.57
C GLY A 272 -22.45 -5.67 -2.31
N VAL A 273 -21.23 -6.14 -2.58
CA VAL A 273 -20.00 -5.33 -2.46
C VAL A 273 -19.13 -5.50 -3.71
N ALA A 274 -18.52 -4.42 -4.19
CA ALA A 274 -17.41 -4.51 -5.13
C ALA A 274 -16.21 -3.68 -4.71
N LEU A 275 -15.03 -4.23 -4.98
CA LEU A 275 -13.75 -3.53 -4.90
C LEU A 275 -13.18 -3.40 -6.31
N GLU A 276 -13.02 -2.16 -6.78
CA GLU A 276 -12.36 -1.88 -8.04
C GLU A 276 -10.88 -1.62 -7.79
N LEU A 277 -10.02 -2.52 -8.27
CA LEU A 277 -8.59 -2.60 -7.99
C LEU A 277 -7.73 -2.71 -9.27
N SER A 278 -8.34 -2.58 -10.45
CA SER A 278 -7.68 -2.53 -11.75
C SER A 278 -7.35 -1.10 -12.19
N GLY A 279 -8.17 -0.13 -11.79
CA GLY A 279 -8.10 1.26 -12.23
C GLY A 279 -8.64 1.50 -13.64
N ALA A 280 -9.27 0.51 -14.28
CA ALA A 280 -9.84 0.63 -15.61
C ALA A 280 -11.26 1.22 -15.57
N ASN A 281 -11.54 2.19 -16.43
CA ASN A 281 -12.86 2.81 -16.52
C ASN A 281 -13.96 1.80 -16.88
N ASP A 282 -13.71 0.92 -17.84
CA ASP A 282 -14.68 -0.09 -18.27
C ASP A 282 -15.02 -1.03 -17.10
N ALA A 283 -14.03 -1.38 -16.27
CA ALA A 283 -14.25 -2.17 -15.06
C ALA A 283 -15.13 -1.44 -14.04
N ILE A 284 -14.99 -0.12 -13.89
CA ILE A 284 -15.87 0.71 -13.04
C ILE A 284 -17.30 0.71 -13.61
N THR A 285 -17.46 0.91 -14.93
CA THR A 285 -18.77 0.89 -15.59
C THR A 285 -19.46 -0.48 -15.45
N ASP A 286 -18.71 -1.56 -15.63
CA ASP A 286 -19.23 -2.92 -15.52
C ASP A 286 -19.75 -3.22 -14.12
N ILE A 287 -18.99 -2.90 -13.07
CA ILE A 287 -19.42 -3.14 -11.69
C ILE A 287 -20.63 -2.27 -11.32
N LEU A 288 -20.70 -1.01 -11.80
CA LEU A 288 -21.86 -0.15 -11.57
C LEU A 288 -23.13 -0.75 -12.18
N ALA A 289 -23.07 -1.26 -13.40
CA ALA A 289 -24.24 -1.84 -14.09
C ALA A 289 -24.60 -3.27 -13.60
N ALA A 290 -23.64 -4.00 -13.03
CA ALA A 290 -23.86 -5.32 -12.45
C ALA A 290 -24.22 -5.30 -10.96
N ALA A 291 -24.20 -4.12 -10.34
CA ALA A 291 -24.50 -3.94 -8.92
C ALA A 291 -25.95 -4.32 -8.58
N GLY A 292 -26.13 -4.84 -7.38
CA GLY A 292 -27.45 -5.01 -6.79
C GLY A 292 -27.96 -3.77 -6.07
N ILE A 293 -29.25 -3.75 -5.77
CA ILE A 293 -29.86 -2.67 -5.00
C ILE A 293 -29.17 -2.56 -3.62
N GLY A 294 -28.70 -1.34 -3.32
CA GLY A 294 -28.00 -1.01 -2.08
C GLY A 294 -26.55 -1.49 -2.02
N ALA A 295 -25.94 -1.90 -3.13
CA ALA A 295 -24.57 -2.35 -3.16
C ALA A 295 -23.57 -1.26 -2.72
N THR A 296 -22.47 -1.68 -2.12
CA THR A 296 -21.34 -0.82 -1.75
C THR A 296 -20.19 -1.03 -2.73
N ILE A 297 -19.78 0.02 -3.44
CA ILE A 297 -18.66 -0.04 -4.38
C ILE A 297 -17.52 0.84 -3.86
N VAL A 298 -16.33 0.25 -3.71
CA VAL A 298 -15.12 0.96 -3.29
C VAL A 298 -14.13 1.01 -4.44
N LEU A 299 -13.78 2.23 -4.86
CA LEU A 299 -12.80 2.47 -5.92
C LEU A 299 -11.42 2.71 -5.31
N ALA A 300 -10.47 1.81 -5.58
CA ALA A 300 -9.11 1.90 -5.05
C ALA A 300 -8.00 1.56 -6.07
N GLY A 301 -8.36 1.19 -7.31
CA GLY A 301 -7.41 0.90 -8.40
C GLY A 301 -6.97 2.13 -9.20
N SER A 302 -7.77 3.20 -9.22
CA SER A 302 -7.48 4.39 -10.05
C SER A 302 -6.32 5.22 -9.47
N VAL A 303 -5.18 5.21 -10.16
CA VAL A 303 -3.97 5.94 -9.77
C VAL A 303 -3.47 6.97 -10.79
N PHE A 304 -4.24 7.19 -11.86
CA PHE A 304 -3.96 8.12 -12.94
C PHE A 304 -5.22 8.89 -13.35
N THR A 305 -5.02 10.00 -14.07
CA THR A 305 -6.13 10.74 -14.69
C THR A 305 -6.75 9.88 -15.78
N ALA A 306 -8.04 9.61 -15.66
CA ALA A 306 -8.82 8.88 -16.66
C ALA A 306 -10.02 9.73 -17.09
N PRO A 307 -10.64 9.44 -18.25
CA PRO A 307 -11.91 10.05 -18.63
C PRO A 307 -12.97 9.88 -17.53
N PRO A 308 -13.95 10.78 -17.42
CA PRO A 308 -15.07 10.60 -16.49
C PRO A 308 -15.83 9.30 -16.77
N VAL A 309 -16.23 8.59 -15.71
CA VAL A 309 -17.14 7.45 -15.81
C VAL A 309 -18.57 7.95 -15.68
N PRO A 310 -19.45 7.74 -16.68
CA PRO A 310 -20.84 8.17 -16.60
C PRO A 310 -21.61 7.34 -15.56
N LEU A 311 -22.41 8.01 -14.73
CA LEU A 311 -23.34 7.39 -13.78
C LEU A 311 -24.77 7.65 -14.26
N SER A 312 -25.54 6.59 -14.47
CA SER A 312 -26.98 6.71 -14.73
C SER A 312 -27.70 6.96 -13.42
N ALA A 313 -28.60 7.95 -13.38
CA ALA A 313 -29.40 8.23 -12.18
C ALA A 313 -30.55 7.23 -11.99
N GLU A 314 -30.89 6.46 -13.03
CA GLU A 314 -32.02 5.51 -13.05
C GLU A 314 -31.58 4.03 -13.05
N SER A 315 -30.28 3.73 -12.87
CA SER A 315 -29.74 2.36 -12.84
C SER A 315 -29.98 1.62 -11.53
#